data_AF-H1KDF6-F1
#
_entry.id   AF-H1KDF6-F1
#
_cell.length_a   1.000
_cell.length_b   1.000
_cell.length_c   1.000
_cell.angle_alpha   90.00
_cell.angle_beta   90.00
_cell.angle_gamma   90.00
#
_symmetry.space_group_name_H-M   'P 1'
#
loop_
_entity.id
_entity.type
_entity.pdbx_description
1 polymer ?
#
loop_
_entity_poly.entity_id
_entity_poly.type
_entity_poly.pdbx_seq_one_letter_code
_entity_poly.pdbx_strand_id
1 'polypeptide(L)'
;MKEPRRFRRNWIDGEMQAVADVGEDGPRKGTARRLRPVGIKRVPMKRTFAGAYLDQGRRPRRKLKTVSDVSQYLLQQSLLDLGEPLTGPSPEGDEKIAKMMAAEVAAAVVRPGSNSVHWYSDAIERAIAIASVLHPEIGSDAAAAAVPGGRFKTADEARIVFFAATAITSQNVVVRDNIRYALEQYRHFVEHGRFLPKGYGAKAASVRGNLERFNQMLGLFEDDIAALGAFLDTEFTMKELREAGKRNGLAIGGKELADEIVHGSMVFGPKIGGGFYQNLRGNLKTLTVDLWFSRTWGRYTGTLLKGEVSGKQVERLAEGLRGLSDVVVERMREDGVEFEPDALADLDPAELLDLCRNLARFWERMRKAMAREGETNDSLSAYKSRLEWPGAAEAIKQALGDPVDVPSSGGMRRWMRSVVKRSLQILASNGIVMNTAELQASLWFPEKDLWGLLSNRVILERTDSYDDVLYATARREGYSHEAIEDRLLAMGAHGFVGRWDPKAFGQGEPGAAEGDGPGPATDLEGEEGEAPEGELTQTESEYGPEPDELASAPSLSPC
;
A
#
# COMPACT_ATOMS: atom_id res chain seq x y z
N MET A 1 -23.64 25.86 -30.79
CA MET A 1 -22.59 26.86 -31.06
C MET A 1 -22.67 27.95 -29.98
N LYS A 2 -21.95 27.76 -28.86
CA LYS A 2 -21.61 28.76 -27.82
C LYS A 2 -20.44 28.18 -27.02
N GLU A 3 -19.47 29.03 -26.70
CA GLU A 3 -18.01 28.79 -26.59
C GLU A 3 -17.50 27.93 -25.41
N PRO A 4 -16.46 27.07 -25.60
CA PRO A 4 -15.69 26.42 -24.53
C PRO A 4 -14.39 27.18 -24.18
N ARG A 5 -14.36 28.52 -24.28
CA ARG A 5 -13.14 29.32 -24.05
C ARG A 5 -12.87 29.71 -22.59
N ARG A 6 -13.74 29.34 -21.65
CA ARG A 6 -13.56 29.64 -20.21
C ARG A 6 -12.66 28.64 -19.45
N PHE A 7 -12.42 27.45 -20.01
CA PHE A 7 -11.64 26.39 -19.34
C PHE A 7 -10.13 26.69 -19.29
N ARG A 8 -9.59 27.40 -20.30
CA ARG A 8 -8.14 27.72 -20.38
C ARG A 8 -7.67 28.84 -19.45
N ARG A 9 -8.56 29.73 -18.97
CA ARG A 9 -8.14 31.00 -18.34
C ARG A 9 -8.07 30.97 -16.82
N ASN A 10 -8.82 30.07 -16.17
CA ASN A 10 -8.87 30.01 -14.70
C ASN A 10 -7.90 29.01 -14.06
N TRP A 11 -7.07 28.32 -14.86
CA TRP A 11 -6.05 27.38 -14.40
C TRP A 11 -4.61 27.83 -14.72
N ILE A 12 -4.42 28.80 -15.62
CA ILE A 12 -3.10 29.31 -16.02
C ILE A 12 -2.80 30.71 -15.43
N ASP A 13 -3.82 31.53 -15.14
CA ASP A 13 -3.61 32.93 -14.69
C ASP A 13 -3.79 33.13 -13.17
N GLY A 14 -3.89 32.04 -12.39
CA GLY A 14 -4.27 32.07 -10.98
C GLY A 14 -3.19 31.63 -10.00
N GLU A 15 -1.90 31.82 -10.30
CA GLU A 15 -0.78 31.91 -9.32
C GLU A 15 0.57 32.07 -10.06
N MET A 16 0.77 33.25 -10.66
CA MET A 16 2.10 33.69 -11.09
C MET A 16 2.43 35.04 -10.43
N GLN A 17 2.23 35.11 -9.11
CA GLN A 17 2.58 36.31 -8.33
C GLN A 17 2.70 36.02 -6.83
N ALA A 18 3.63 35.14 -6.43
CA ALA A 18 4.15 35.12 -5.05
C ALA A 18 5.47 34.34 -4.89
N VAL A 19 6.54 34.66 -5.63
CA VAL A 19 7.93 34.54 -5.11
C VAL A 19 8.84 35.50 -5.90
N ALA A 20 8.77 36.78 -5.59
CA ALA A 20 9.77 37.76 -6.05
C ALA A 20 9.92 38.85 -4.98
N ASP A 21 10.33 38.46 -3.78
CA ASP A 21 11.01 39.38 -2.87
C ASP A 21 11.85 38.57 -1.86
N VAL A 22 13.08 38.26 -2.26
CA VAL A 22 14.15 37.95 -1.31
C VAL A 22 15.23 38.98 -1.61
N GLY A 23 15.27 39.99 -0.75
CA GLY A 23 16.26 41.06 -0.81
C GLY A 23 17.68 40.52 -0.90
N GLU A 24 18.48 41.23 -1.68
CA GLU A 24 19.92 41.11 -1.75
C GLU A 24 20.54 41.40 -0.38
N ASP A 25 20.65 40.38 0.46
CA ASP A 25 21.58 40.37 1.58
C ASP A 25 22.44 39.12 1.48
N GLY A 26 23.66 39.32 1.00
CA GLY A 26 24.64 38.26 0.77
C GLY A 26 24.91 37.44 2.04
N PRO A 27 25.24 36.14 1.90
CA PRO A 27 25.47 35.28 3.05
C PRO A 27 26.71 35.78 3.81
N ARG A 28 26.47 36.32 5.01
CA ARG A 28 27.52 36.47 6.03
C ARG A 28 28.13 35.09 6.26
N LYS A 29 29.46 35.01 6.16
CA LYS A 29 30.28 33.82 6.41
C LYS A 29 30.09 33.33 7.86
N GLY A 30 29.02 32.61 8.11
CA GLY A 30 28.84 31.77 9.30
C GLY A 30 29.64 30.49 9.10
N THR A 31 30.54 30.20 10.02
CA THR A 31 31.35 28.99 10.05
C THR A 31 30.45 27.75 10.00
N ALA A 32 30.46 27.04 8.87
CA ALA A 32 29.84 25.73 8.75
C ALA A 32 30.50 24.79 9.76
N ARG A 33 29.82 24.57 10.88
CA ARG A 33 30.23 23.61 11.90
C ARG A 33 30.22 22.24 11.24
N ARG A 34 31.40 21.72 10.86
CA ARG A 34 31.56 20.36 10.34
C ARG A 34 30.88 19.41 11.33
N LEU A 35 29.75 18.83 10.94
CA LEU A 35 29.10 17.78 11.69
C LEU A 35 30.12 16.65 11.83
N ARG A 36 30.44 16.26 13.07
CA ARG A 36 31.31 15.11 13.32
C ARG A 36 30.65 13.87 12.70
N PRO A 37 31.41 12.95 12.07
CA PRO A 37 30.84 11.70 11.55
C PRO A 37 30.04 10.99 12.65
N VAL A 38 28.73 10.84 12.44
CA VAL A 38 27.88 10.07 13.34
C VAL A 38 28.17 8.61 13.05
N GLY A 39 29.04 7.99 13.85
CA GLY A 39 29.55 6.66 13.55
C GLY A 39 28.42 5.61 13.50
N ILE A 40 28.16 5.06 12.31
CA ILE A 40 27.26 3.92 12.09
C ILE A 40 27.81 2.62 12.75
N LYS A 41 29.06 2.64 13.22
CA LYS A 41 29.76 1.47 13.81
C LYS A 41 29.11 0.88 15.06
N ARG A 42 28.20 1.60 15.74
CA ARG A 42 27.46 1.07 16.90
C ARG A 42 25.97 1.06 16.61
N VAL A 43 25.41 -0.14 16.48
CA VAL A 43 23.97 -0.36 16.33
C VAL A 43 23.26 0.08 17.62
N PRO A 44 22.29 1.02 17.58
CA PRO A 44 21.62 1.53 18.77
C PRO A 44 20.75 0.49 19.49
N MET A 45 20.09 -0.38 18.73
CA MET A 45 19.16 -1.39 19.23
C MET A 45 19.61 -2.79 18.79
N LYS A 46 20.42 -3.45 19.62
CA LYS A 46 21.15 -4.68 19.27
C LYS A 46 20.25 -5.91 19.21
N ARG A 47 19.14 -5.92 19.94
CA ARG A 47 18.16 -7.02 19.94
C ARG A 47 17.30 -6.95 18.71
N THR A 48 16.92 -5.73 18.37
CA THR A 48 16.05 -5.35 17.26
C THR A 48 16.73 -5.54 15.90
N PHE A 49 18.05 -5.36 15.82
CA PHE A 49 18.82 -5.40 14.56
C PHE A 49 18.63 -6.68 13.74
N ALA A 50 18.16 -6.53 12.50
CA ALA A 50 17.93 -7.65 11.59
C ALA A 50 19.22 -8.45 11.31
N GLY A 51 20.36 -7.77 11.16
CA GLY A 51 21.65 -8.42 10.93
C GLY A 51 22.12 -9.31 12.10
N ALA A 52 21.57 -9.14 13.31
CA ALA A 52 21.85 -10.08 14.40
C ALA A 52 21.30 -11.48 14.10
N TYR A 53 20.22 -11.58 13.31
CA TYR A 53 19.59 -12.82 12.92
C TYR A 53 20.13 -13.33 11.58
N LEU A 54 20.15 -12.45 10.59
CA LEU A 54 20.54 -12.79 9.22
C LEU A 54 22.03 -13.09 9.11
N ASP A 55 22.88 -12.29 9.77
CA ASP A 55 24.33 -12.37 9.60
C ASP A 55 25.03 -13.06 10.78
N GLN A 56 24.52 -12.86 12.00
CA GLN A 56 25.17 -13.33 13.23
C GLN A 56 24.52 -14.61 13.81
N GLY A 57 23.55 -15.19 13.11
CA GLY A 57 22.97 -16.49 13.48
C GLY A 57 22.11 -16.50 14.76
N ARG A 58 21.67 -15.34 15.28
CA ARG A 58 20.74 -15.31 16.42
C ARG A 58 19.44 -16.01 16.05
N ARG A 59 18.93 -16.86 16.96
CA ARG A 59 17.65 -17.54 16.81
C ARG A 59 16.84 -17.46 18.10
N PRO A 60 15.50 -17.44 18.03
CA PRO A 60 14.65 -17.57 19.21
C PRO A 60 14.85 -18.93 19.88
N ARG A 61 14.61 -19.00 21.20
CA ARG A 61 14.70 -20.27 21.96
C ARG A 61 13.62 -21.27 21.58
N ARG A 62 12.44 -20.78 21.20
CA ARG A 62 11.30 -21.58 20.73
C ARG A 62 11.07 -21.36 19.24
N LYS A 63 10.52 -22.36 18.55
CA LYS A 63 10.04 -22.22 17.17
C LYS A 63 8.84 -21.28 17.16
N LEU A 64 8.84 -20.32 16.23
CA LEU A 64 7.73 -19.40 15.97
C LEU A 64 6.99 -19.93 14.75
N LYS A 65 5.69 -20.20 14.87
CA LYS A 65 4.91 -20.92 13.83
C LYS A 65 4.00 -19.99 13.04
N THR A 66 3.63 -18.86 13.65
CA THR A 66 2.66 -17.91 13.10
C THR A 66 3.28 -16.53 12.92
N VAL A 67 2.67 -15.70 12.06
CA VAL A 67 3.02 -14.28 11.95
C VAL A 67 2.94 -13.61 13.32
N SER A 68 1.91 -13.91 14.10
CA SER A 68 1.75 -13.39 15.45
C SER A 68 2.87 -13.79 16.42
N ASP A 69 3.36 -15.04 16.37
CA ASP A 69 4.51 -15.45 17.18
C ASP A 69 5.76 -14.61 16.85
N VAL A 70 5.97 -14.34 15.56
CA VAL A 70 7.08 -13.48 15.09
C VAL A 70 6.86 -12.04 15.55
N SER A 71 5.66 -11.50 15.41
CA SER A 71 5.32 -10.15 15.86
C SER A 71 5.57 -9.97 17.35
N GLN A 72 5.09 -10.88 18.20
CA GLN A 72 5.28 -10.82 19.64
C GLN A 72 6.76 -10.95 20.02
N TYR A 73 7.49 -11.87 19.38
CA TYR A 73 8.91 -12.04 19.62
C TYR A 73 9.71 -10.78 19.29
N LEU A 74 9.50 -10.21 18.10
CA LEU A 74 10.17 -8.99 17.65
C LEU A 74 9.80 -7.79 18.51
N LEU A 75 8.52 -7.63 18.86
CA LEU A 75 8.07 -6.60 19.79
C LEU A 75 8.80 -6.71 21.14
N GLN A 76 8.90 -7.91 21.69
CA GLN A 76 9.64 -8.13 22.93
C GLN A 76 11.12 -7.72 22.80
N GLN A 77 11.76 -8.01 21.66
CA GLN A 77 13.15 -7.58 21.43
C GLN A 77 13.26 -6.06 21.35
N SER A 78 12.31 -5.39 20.70
CA SER A 78 12.23 -3.93 20.63
C SER A 78 12.11 -3.32 22.02
N LEU A 79 11.19 -3.82 22.84
CA LEU A 79 10.98 -3.32 24.20
C LEU A 79 12.18 -3.58 25.12
N LEU A 80 12.92 -4.68 24.93
CA LEU A 80 14.16 -4.91 25.67
C LEU A 80 15.28 -3.93 25.30
N ASP A 81 15.29 -3.38 24.08
CA ASP A 81 16.24 -2.34 23.67
C ASP A 81 15.77 -0.92 24.05
N LEU A 82 14.45 -0.69 24.04
CA LEU A 82 13.86 0.63 24.25
C LEU A 82 13.47 0.94 25.70
N GLY A 83 13.12 -0.07 26.48
CA GLY A 83 12.45 0.07 27.78
C GLY A 83 10.94 0.29 27.61
N GLU A 84 10.57 1.30 26.83
CA GLU A 84 9.18 1.66 26.54
C GLU A 84 8.96 1.93 25.03
N PRO A 85 7.74 1.77 24.50
CA PRO A 85 7.45 2.11 23.11
C PRO A 85 7.65 3.60 22.80
N LEU A 86 8.17 3.91 21.62
CA LEU A 86 8.21 5.25 21.05
C LEU A 86 6.93 5.49 20.25
N THR A 87 5.93 6.15 20.85
CA THR A 87 4.60 6.35 20.24
C THR A 87 4.45 7.70 19.53
N GLY A 88 5.45 8.58 19.62
CA GLY A 88 5.45 9.88 18.94
C GLY A 88 6.82 10.53 18.82
N PRO A 89 6.89 11.68 18.12
CA PRO A 89 8.15 12.37 17.85
C PRO A 89 8.84 12.88 19.11
N SER A 90 10.16 12.67 19.18
CA SER A 90 11.03 13.26 20.22
C SER A 90 12.47 13.36 19.72
N PRO A 91 13.26 14.39 20.09
CA PRO A 91 14.64 14.51 19.61
C PRO A 91 15.50 13.27 19.85
N GLU A 92 15.41 12.69 21.04
CA GLU A 92 16.18 11.50 21.45
C GLU A 92 15.68 10.23 20.78
N GLY A 93 14.36 10.04 20.71
CA GLY A 93 13.72 8.89 20.06
C GLY A 93 13.97 8.89 18.56
N ASP A 94 13.74 10.03 17.90
CA ASP A 94 13.90 10.22 16.46
C ASP A 94 15.36 9.96 16.03
N GLU A 95 16.32 10.50 16.78
CA GLU A 95 17.74 10.28 16.52
C GLU A 95 18.14 8.80 16.74
N LYS A 96 17.55 8.12 17.73
CA LYS A 96 17.78 6.69 17.97
C LYS A 96 17.24 5.84 16.81
N ILE A 97 16.01 6.10 16.37
CA ILE A 97 15.37 5.39 15.24
C ILE A 97 16.15 5.67 13.95
N ALA A 98 16.51 6.93 13.67
CA ALA A 98 17.24 7.29 12.47
C ALA A 98 18.64 6.64 12.41
N LYS A 99 19.36 6.57 13.55
CA LYS A 99 20.64 5.84 13.63
C LYS A 99 20.46 4.34 13.42
N MET A 100 19.36 3.78 13.94
CA MET A 100 19.06 2.36 13.76
C MET A 100 18.81 2.05 12.28
N MET A 101 17.95 2.85 11.65
CA MET A 101 17.64 2.74 10.23
C MET A 101 18.90 2.86 9.37
N ALA A 102 19.75 3.85 9.63
CA ALA A 102 21.02 4.00 8.94
C ALA A 102 21.97 2.81 9.14
N ALA A 103 21.99 2.21 10.34
CA ALA A 103 22.79 1.02 10.61
C ALA A 103 22.30 -0.22 9.86
N GLU A 104 20.99 -0.41 9.73
CA GLU A 104 20.44 -1.51 8.92
C GLU A 104 20.71 -1.33 7.44
N VAL A 105 20.54 -0.13 6.91
CA VAL A 105 20.87 0.17 5.52
C VAL A 105 22.35 -0.07 5.26
N ALA A 106 23.24 0.45 6.11
CA ALA A 106 24.68 0.25 5.95
C ALA A 106 25.06 -1.23 5.97
N ALA A 107 24.42 -2.03 6.83
CA ALA A 107 24.63 -3.47 6.88
C ALA A 107 24.05 -4.19 5.65
N ALA A 108 22.90 -3.75 5.14
CA ALA A 108 22.29 -4.31 3.95
C ALA A 108 23.17 -4.10 2.71
N VAL A 109 23.66 -2.88 2.49
CA VAL A 109 24.45 -2.50 1.31
C VAL A 109 25.78 -3.25 1.21
N VAL A 110 26.38 -3.66 2.34
CA VAL A 110 27.68 -4.37 2.34
C VAL A 110 27.56 -5.89 2.34
N ARG A 111 26.34 -6.45 2.38
CA ARG A 111 26.15 -7.91 2.35
C ARG A 111 26.64 -8.49 1.03
N PRO A 112 27.36 -9.63 1.02
CA PRO A 112 27.66 -10.35 -0.21
C PRO A 112 26.37 -10.72 -0.97
N GLY A 113 26.30 -10.40 -2.26
CA GLY A 113 25.06 -10.55 -3.05
C GLY A 113 24.04 -9.43 -2.85
N SER A 114 24.33 -8.42 -2.04
CA SER A 114 23.55 -7.17 -2.02
C SER A 114 23.65 -6.51 -3.39
N ASN A 115 22.51 -6.04 -3.88
CA ASN A 115 22.49 -5.20 -5.05
C ASN A 115 23.19 -3.84 -4.73
N SER A 116 23.65 -3.13 -5.77
CA SER A 116 24.24 -1.78 -5.66
C SER A 116 23.37 -0.83 -4.83
N VAL A 117 23.93 0.23 -4.25
CA VAL A 117 23.14 1.28 -3.56
C VAL A 117 21.97 1.80 -4.42
N HIS A 118 22.16 1.79 -5.74
CA HIS A 118 21.23 2.29 -6.76
C HIS A 118 20.38 1.20 -7.42
N TRP A 119 20.39 -0.02 -6.90
CA TRP A 119 19.78 -1.16 -7.59
C TRP A 119 18.31 -0.97 -7.92
N TYR A 120 17.58 -0.24 -7.07
CA TYR A 120 16.15 -0.01 -7.22
C TYR A 120 15.86 0.90 -8.42
N SER A 121 16.59 2.02 -8.54
CA SER A 121 16.49 2.87 -9.73
C SER A 121 16.96 2.11 -10.97
N ASP A 122 18.06 1.38 -10.88
CA ASP A 122 18.58 0.61 -12.01
C ASP A 122 17.56 -0.48 -12.45
N ALA A 123 16.86 -1.11 -11.50
CA ALA A 123 15.83 -2.11 -11.79
C ALA A 123 14.59 -1.50 -12.44
N ILE A 124 14.17 -0.30 -12.04
CA ILE A 124 13.07 0.42 -12.71
C ILE A 124 13.48 0.78 -14.14
N GLU A 125 14.69 1.31 -14.35
CA GLU A 125 15.19 1.66 -15.68
C GLU A 125 15.27 0.44 -16.60
N ARG A 126 15.81 -0.68 -16.11
CA ARG A 126 15.81 -1.96 -16.84
C ARG A 126 14.41 -2.46 -17.12
N ALA A 127 13.49 -2.38 -16.15
CA ALA A 127 12.10 -2.77 -16.35
C ALA A 127 11.44 -1.95 -17.47
N ILE A 128 11.65 -0.65 -17.51
CA ILE A 128 11.14 0.23 -18.58
C ILE A 128 11.75 -0.16 -19.94
N ALA A 129 13.06 -0.40 -19.98
CA ALA A 129 13.73 -0.82 -21.20
C ALA A 129 13.17 -2.14 -21.74
N ILE A 130 12.97 -3.13 -20.88
CA ILE A 130 12.39 -4.42 -21.27
C ILE A 130 10.90 -4.27 -21.64
N ALA A 131 10.13 -3.46 -20.91
CA ALA A 131 8.75 -3.16 -21.27
C ALA A 131 8.65 -2.51 -22.66
N SER A 132 9.64 -1.71 -23.06
CA SER A 132 9.70 -1.13 -24.41
C SER A 132 10.06 -2.14 -25.52
N VAL A 133 10.50 -3.35 -25.16
CA VAL A 133 10.59 -4.46 -26.12
C VAL A 133 9.19 -5.00 -26.43
N LEU A 134 8.35 -5.16 -25.39
CA LEU A 134 6.97 -5.61 -25.53
C LEU A 134 6.07 -4.56 -26.19
N HIS A 135 6.31 -3.29 -25.84
CA HIS A 135 5.49 -2.13 -26.16
C HIS A 135 6.40 -0.96 -26.59
N PRO A 136 6.85 -0.91 -27.87
CA PRO A 136 7.81 0.08 -28.37
C PRO A 136 7.44 1.55 -28.08
N GLU A 137 6.15 1.84 -27.99
CA GLU A 137 5.59 3.15 -27.63
C GLU A 137 6.04 3.66 -26.26
N ILE A 138 6.35 2.78 -25.29
CA ILE A 138 6.91 3.15 -23.98
C ILE A 138 8.32 3.73 -24.13
N GLY A 139 9.02 3.38 -25.21
CA GLY A 139 10.43 3.65 -25.39
C GLY A 139 10.78 4.72 -26.43
N SER A 140 9.82 5.17 -27.24
CA SER A 140 10.07 6.04 -28.39
C SER A 140 8.84 6.86 -28.77
N ASP A 141 8.99 8.18 -28.93
CA ASP A 141 7.92 9.07 -29.39
C ASP A 141 7.42 8.69 -30.79
N ALA A 142 8.34 8.26 -31.66
CA ALA A 142 7.97 7.82 -33.01
C ALA A 142 7.10 6.55 -32.97
N ALA A 143 7.39 5.62 -32.06
CA ALA A 143 6.57 4.43 -31.87
C ALA A 143 5.23 4.77 -31.20
N ALA A 144 5.23 5.69 -30.23
CA ALA A 144 4.02 6.17 -29.57
C ALA A 144 3.05 6.83 -30.56
N ALA A 145 3.54 7.75 -31.40
CA ALA A 145 2.74 8.40 -32.44
C ALA A 145 2.23 7.43 -33.52
N ALA A 146 2.89 6.27 -33.68
CA ALA A 146 2.47 5.23 -34.62
C ALA A 146 1.41 4.27 -34.04
N VAL A 147 1.08 4.36 -32.75
CA VAL A 147 0.04 3.51 -32.15
C VAL A 147 -1.32 3.79 -32.83
N PRO A 148 -2.03 2.74 -33.28
CA PRO A 148 -3.33 2.89 -33.94
C PRO A 148 -4.31 3.74 -33.13
N GLY A 149 -5.07 4.57 -33.83
CA GLY A 149 -6.02 5.49 -33.20
C GLY A 149 -5.38 6.71 -32.54
N GLY A 150 -4.07 6.94 -32.71
CA GLY A 150 -3.36 8.10 -32.16
C GLY A 150 -3.41 8.14 -30.64
N ARG A 151 -3.38 6.95 -30.01
CA ARG A 151 -3.61 6.79 -28.56
C ARG A 151 -2.58 7.51 -27.71
N PHE A 152 -1.36 7.64 -28.21
CA PHE A 152 -0.27 8.37 -27.58
C PHE A 152 0.37 9.31 -28.59
N LYS A 153 0.80 10.49 -28.12
CA LYS A 153 1.61 11.45 -28.87
C LYS A 153 3.10 11.27 -28.58
N THR A 154 3.41 10.84 -27.35
CA THR A 154 4.79 10.72 -26.85
C THR A 154 4.96 9.44 -26.05
N ALA A 155 6.21 9.01 -25.87
CA ALA A 155 6.55 7.90 -25.00
C ALA A 155 6.22 8.18 -23.53
N ASP A 156 6.21 9.45 -23.11
CA ASP A 156 5.80 9.81 -21.75
C ASP A 156 4.30 9.55 -21.51
N GLU A 157 3.44 9.85 -22.48
CA GLU A 157 2.01 9.50 -22.38
C GLU A 157 1.80 7.97 -22.26
N ALA A 158 2.54 7.19 -23.05
CA ALA A 158 2.54 5.73 -22.93
C ALA A 158 3.02 5.27 -21.54
N ARG A 159 4.07 5.89 -20.99
CA ARG A 159 4.60 5.61 -19.65
C ARG A 159 3.64 5.96 -18.53
N ILE A 160 2.95 7.10 -18.59
CA ILE A 160 1.94 7.52 -17.62
C ILE A 160 0.91 6.40 -17.43
N VAL A 161 0.39 5.87 -18.55
CA VAL A 161 -0.60 4.79 -18.53
C VAL A 161 0.01 3.48 -18.01
N PHE A 162 1.18 3.08 -18.51
CA PHE A 162 1.82 1.83 -18.07
C PHE A 162 2.15 1.84 -16.57
N PHE A 163 2.65 2.95 -16.05
CA PHE A 163 2.97 3.11 -14.63
C PHE A 163 1.74 3.21 -13.76
N ALA A 164 0.66 3.86 -14.22
CA ALA A 164 -0.61 3.85 -13.51
C ALA A 164 -1.16 2.42 -13.40
N ALA A 165 -1.17 1.65 -14.50
CA ALA A 165 -1.60 0.24 -14.49
C ALA A 165 -0.75 -0.60 -13.52
N THR A 166 0.57 -0.44 -13.57
CA THR A 166 1.52 -1.14 -12.68
C THR A 166 1.27 -0.80 -11.22
N ALA A 167 1.17 0.49 -10.89
CA ALA A 167 0.98 0.95 -9.52
C ALA A 167 -0.39 0.51 -8.96
N ILE A 168 -1.47 0.73 -9.70
CA ILE A 168 -2.84 0.42 -9.26
C ILE A 168 -3.02 -1.08 -8.99
N THR A 169 -2.46 -1.92 -9.87
CA THR A 169 -2.60 -3.38 -9.74
C THR A 169 -1.60 -4.01 -8.75
N SER A 170 -0.73 -3.23 -8.09
CA SER A 170 0.34 -3.73 -7.19
C SER A 170 -0.12 -4.08 -5.77
N GLN A 171 -1.39 -3.81 -5.45
CA GLN A 171 -1.91 -3.89 -4.10
C GLN A 171 -2.03 -5.35 -3.62
N ASN A 172 -1.11 -5.76 -2.74
CA ASN A 172 -1.09 -7.10 -2.10
C ASN A 172 -1.02 -8.26 -3.11
N VAL A 173 -0.21 -8.10 -4.16
CA VAL A 173 0.06 -9.12 -5.17
C VAL A 173 1.57 -9.31 -5.32
N VAL A 174 1.98 -10.50 -5.76
CA VAL A 174 3.38 -10.77 -6.12
C VAL A 174 3.72 -10.09 -7.46
N VAL A 175 4.99 -9.74 -7.67
CA VAL A 175 5.45 -8.98 -8.86
C VAL A 175 5.05 -9.66 -10.17
N ARG A 176 5.13 -11.00 -10.24
CA ARG A 176 4.70 -11.78 -11.40
C ARG A 176 3.25 -11.52 -11.81
N ASP A 177 2.34 -11.58 -10.84
CA ASP A 177 0.93 -11.34 -11.08
C ASP A 177 0.68 -9.85 -11.37
N ASN A 178 1.37 -8.96 -10.68
CA ASN A 178 1.28 -7.53 -10.94
C ASN A 178 1.62 -7.18 -12.39
N ILE A 179 2.75 -7.66 -12.92
CA ILE A 179 3.12 -7.44 -14.33
C ILE A 179 2.06 -8.00 -15.28
N ARG A 180 1.53 -9.20 -15.01
CA ARG A 180 0.46 -9.77 -15.83
C ARG A 180 -0.79 -8.89 -15.84
N TYR A 181 -1.22 -8.40 -14.68
CA TYR A 181 -2.38 -7.51 -14.57
C TYR A 181 -2.11 -6.14 -15.20
N ALA A 182 -0.92 -5.58 -15.00
CA ALA A 182 -0.52 -4.30 -15.56
C ALA A 182 -0.48 -4.35 -17.09
N LEU A 183 0.05 -5.43 -17.68
CA LEU A 183 0.06 -5.63 -19.13
C LEU A 183 -1.35 -5.85 -19.70
N GLU A 184 -2.22 -6.58 -19.01
CA GLU A 184 -3.64 -6.72 -19.40
C GLU A 184 -4.31 -5.33 -19.47
N GLN A 185 -4.15 -4.51 -18.42
CA GLN A 185 -4.71 -3.17 -18.35
C GLN A 185 -4.09 -2.21 -19.39
N TYR A 186 -2.78 -2.26 -19.57
CA TYR A 186 -2.07 -1.44 -20.54
C TYR A 186 -2.51 -1.76 -21.96
N ARG A 187 -2.55 -3.05 -22.35
CA ARG A 187 -3.01 -3.50 -23.67
C ARG A 187 -4.47 -3.13 -23.92
N HIS A 188 -5.32 -3.32 -22.92
CA HIS A 188 -6.71 -2.86 -23.02
C HIS A 188 -6.80 -1.35 -23.21
N PHE A 189 -5.95 -0.58 -22.53
CA PHE A 189 -5.87 0.87 -22.73
C PHE A 189 -5.35 1.24 -24.11
N VAL A 190 -4.38 0.51 -24.68
CA VAL A 190 -3.90 0.71 -26.06
C VAL A 190 -5.02 0.48 -27.08
N GLU A 191 -5.92 -0.47 -26.84
CA GLU A 191 -7.04 -0.76 -27.73
C GLU A 191 -8.21 0.24 -27.52
N HIS A 192 -8.66 0.43 -26.29
CA HIS A 192 -9.96 1.09 -25.99
C HIS A 192 -9.85 2.52 -25.43
N GLY A 193 -8.66 2.92 -24.97
CA GLY A 193 -8.38 4.27 -24.45
C GLY A 193 -8.79 4.44 -23.00
N ARG A 194 -9.09 3.32 -22.35
CA ARG A 194 -9.53 3.22 -20.96
C ARG A 194 -8.97 1.93 -20.37
N PHE A 195 -8.74 1.95 -19.06
CA PHE A 195 -8.54 0.72 -18.31
C PHE A 195 -9.83 -0.08 -18.24
N LEU A 196 -9.70 -1.38 -18.06
CA LEU A 196 -10.80 -2.31 -17.79
C LEU A 196 -11.00 -2.37 -16.26
N PRO A 197 -12.11 -1.87 -15.69
CA PRO A 197 -12.42 -1.91 -14.25
C PRO A 197 -12.56 -3.31 -13.64
N LYS A 198 -11.49 -4.09 -13.64
CA LYS A 198 -11.45 -5.46 -13.16
C LYS A 198 -10.76 -5.53 -11.80
N GLY A 199 -11.32 -6.35 -10.92
CA GLY A 199 -10.71 -6.62 -9.62
C GLY A 199 -9.59 -7.65 -9.72
N TYR A 200 -8.50 -7.42 -8.99
CA TYR A 200 -7.35 -8.31 -8.93
C TYR A 200 -6.89 -8.58 -7.49
N GLY A 201 -6.49 -9.83 -7.23
CA GLY A 201 -5.92 -10.25 -5.95
C GLY A 201 -6.84 -10.04 -4.75
N ALA A 202 -6.24 -10.09 -3.55
CA ALA A 202 -6.96 -9.93 -2.28
C ALA A 202 -7.54 -8.52 -2.04
N LYS A 203 -7.19 -7.54 -2.88
CA LYS A 203 -7.69 -6.16 -2.82
C LYS A 203 -8.47 -5.78 -4.07
N ALA A 204 -9.18 -6.74 -4.66
CA ALA A 204 -9.91 -6.62 -5.92
C ALA A 204 -10.81 -5.38 -6.01
N ALA A 205 -11.62 -5.08 -4.98
CA ALA A 205 -12.51 -3.91 -4.97
C ALA A 205 -11.72 -2.59 -5.04
N SER A 206 -10.63 -2.47 -4.28
CA SER A 206 -9.79 -1.28 -4.27
C SER A 206 -9.04 -1.09 -5.59
N VAL A 207 -8.55 -2.18 -6.19
CA VAL A 207 -7.89 -2.13 -7.50
C VAL A 207 -8.88 -1.69 -8.58
N ARG A 208 -10.06 -2.31 -8.63
CA ARG A 208 -11.15 -1.92 -9.55
C ARG A 208 -11.51 -0.44 -9.39
N GLY A 209 -11.77 0.01 -8.17
CA GLY A 209 -12.11 1.41 -7.89
C GLY A 209 -11.04 2.40 -8.31
N ASN A 210 -9.75 2.05 -8.20
CA ASN A 210 -8.66 2.89 -8.69
C ASN A 210 -8.52 2.90 -10.22
N LEU A 211 -8.84 1.80 -10.91
CA LEU A 211 -8.91 1.77 -12.38
C LEU A 211 -10.08 2.62 -12.89
N GLU A 212 -11.25 2.54 -12.24
CA GLU A 212 -12.40 3.42 -12.50
C GLU A 212 -12.03 4.88 -12.29
N ARG A 213 -11.35 5.18 -11.18
CA ARG A 213 -10.87 6.52 -10.87
C ARG A 213 -9.90 7.08 -11.91
N PHE A 214 -8.94 6.28 -12.39
CA PHE A 214 -8.05 6.72 -13.46
C PHE A 214 -8.84 7.10 -14.72
N ASN A 215 -9.81 6.26 -15.12
CA ASN A 215 -10.67 6.54 -16.26
C ASN A 215 -11.52 7.80 -16.06
N GLN A 216 -12.10 8.00 -14.87
CA GLN A 216 -12.85 9.20 -14.52
C GLN A 216 -11.97 10.45 -14.63
N MET A 217 -10.75 10.40 -14.09
CA MET A 217 -9.81 11.50 -14.17
C MET A 217 -9.41 11.82 -15.61
N LEU A 218 -9.12 10.81 -16.42
CA LEU A 218 -8.82 11.02 -17.84
C LEU A 218 -9.97 11.76 -18.56
N GLY A 219 -11.22 11.43 -18.24
CA GLY A 219 -12.39 12.16 -18.72
C GLY A 219 -12.46 13.63 -18.24
N LEU A 220 -12.06 13.92 -16.99
CA LEU A 220 -11.97 15.29 -16.47
C LEU A 220 -10.90 16.13 -17.17
N PHE A 221 -9.86 15.49 -17.71
CA PHE A 221 -8.81 16.13 -18.51
C PHE A 221 -9.09 16.05 -20.01
N GLU A 222 -10.35 15.84 -20.43
CA GLU A 222 -10.76 15.80 -21.85
C GLU A 222 -9.94 14.79 -22.68
N ASP A 223 -9.60 13.64 -22.10
CA ASP A 223 -8.76 12.60 -22.72
C ASP A 223 -7.30 13.02 -23.00
N ASP A 224 -6.85 14.14 -22.42
CA ASP A 224 -5.46 14.58 -22.48
C ASP A 224 -4.59 13.86 -21.43
N ILE A 225 -3.91 12.81 -21.89
CA ILE A 225 -3.00 12.00 -21.06
C ILE A 225 -1.85 12.85 -20.51
N ALA A 226 -1.31 13.79 -21.29
CA ALA A 226 -0.22 14.64 -20.84
C ALA A 226 -0.67 15.60 -19.74
N ALA A 227 -1.86 16.20 -19.88
CA ALA A 227 -2.46 17.04 -18.84
C ALA A 227 -2.75 16.25 -17.55
N LEU A 228 -3.30 15.04 -17.67
CA LEU A 228 -3.47 14.13 -16.53
C LEU A 228 -2.13 13.78 -15.88
N GLY A 229 -1.12 13.44 -16.66
CA GLY A 229 0.23 13.14 -16.18
C GLY A 229 0.84 14.31 -15.41
N ALA A 230 0.77 15.51 -15.96
CA ALA A 230 1.25 16.73 -15.31
C ALA A 230 0.54 16.98 -13.97
N PHE A 231 -0.79 16.78 -13.92
CA PHE A 231 -1.54 16.85 -12.67
C PHE A 231 -1.04 15.83 -11.64
N LEU A 232 -0.85 14.57 -12.06
CA LEU A 232 -0.42 13.49 -11.17
C LEU A 232 0.95 13.76 -10.54
N ASP A 233 1.82 14.52 -11.22
CA ASP A 233 3.16 14.87 -10.74
C ASP A 233 3.23 16.24 -10.04
N THR A 234 2.16 17.04 -10.07
CA THR A 234 2.12 18.36 -9.42
C THR A 234 1.94 18.23 -7.91
N GLU A 235 2.66 19.05 -7.14
CA GLU A 235 2.51 19.12 -5.67
C GLU A 235 1.30 19.99 -5.27
N PHE A 236 0.59 19.53 -4.24
CA PHE A 236 -0.54 20.20 -3.61
C PHE A 236 -0.46 20.00 -2.10
N THR A 237 -1.10 20.86 -1.32
CA THR A 237 -1.54 20.45 0.02
C THR A 237 -2.64 19.38 -0.11
N MET A 238 -2.71 18.45 0.84
CA MET A 238 -3.80 17.46 0.88
C MET A 238 -5.18 18.13 0.92
N LYS A 239 -5.28 19.32 1.53
CA LYS A 239 -6.49 20.15 1.55
C LYS A 239 -6.91 20.58 0.15
N GLU A 240 -6.01 21.23 -0.61
CA GLU A 240 -6.28 21.68 -1.98
C GLU A 240 -6.67 20.51 -2.87
N LEU A 241 -5.97 19.39 -2.73
CA LEU A 241 -6.25 18.19 -3.50
C LEU A 241 -7.67 17.67 -3.20
N ARG A 242 -8.06 17.54 -1.93
CA ARG A 242 -9.43 17.13 -1.53
C ARG A 242 -10.51 18.10 -2.01
N GLU A 243 -10.26 19.41 -1.91
CA GLU A 243 -11.18 20.44 -2.39
C GLU A 243 -11.35 20.41 -3.91
N ALA A 244 -10.26 20.18 -4.65
CA ALA A 244 -10.30 19.97 -6.10
C ALA A 244 -11.06 18.68 -6.44
N GLY A 245 -10.81 17.58 -5.73
CA GLY A 245 -11.55 16.32 -5.89
C GLY A 245 -13.05 16.50 -5.68
N LYS A 246 -13.45 17.11 -4.55
CA LYS A 246 -14.86 17.35 -4.20
C LYS A 246 -15.58 18.18 -5.28
N ARG A 247 -14.95 19.24 -5.78
CA ARG A 247 -15.51 20.08 -6.87
C ARG A 247 -15.73 19.31 -8.17
N ASN A 248 -14.99 18.23 -8.40
CA ASN A 248 -15.06 17.42 -9.60
C ASN A 248 -15.71 16.04 -9.37
N GLY A 249 -16.49 15.88 -8.29
CA GLY A 249 -17.22 14.64 -8.02
C GLY A 249 -16.31 13.45 -7.68
N LEU A 250 -15.13 13.70 -7.14
CA LEU A 250 -14.11 12.69 -6.84
C LEU A 250 -13.73 12.76 -5.36
N ALA A 251 -14.24 11.82 -4.57
CA ALA A 251 -13.90 11.72 -3.15
C ALA A 251 -12.47 11.19 -2.99
N ILE A 252 -11.58 12.00 -2.40
CA ILE A 252 -10.19 11.64 -2.13
C ILE A 252 -10.06 11.26 -0.66
N GLY A 253 -10.01 9.95 -0.41
CA GLY A 253 -9.86 9.39 0.93
C GLY A 253 -8.44 9.46 1.47
N GLY A 254 -8.21 8.78 2.60
CA GLY A 254 -6.90 8.66 3.24
C GLY A 254 -6.72 9.62 4.42
N LYS A 255 -5.77 9.28 5.30
CA LYS A 255 -5.57 9.93 6.60
C LYS A 255 -4.43 10.95 6.64
N GLU A 256 -3.93 11.40 5.48
CA GLU A 256 -2.90 12.43 5.40
C GLU A 256 -3.41 13.74 6.02
N LEU A 257 -2.49 14.48 6.64
CA LEU A 257 -2.77 15.78 7.26
C LEU A 257 -3.11 16.81 6.18
N ALA A 258 -4.01 17.74 6.49
CA ALA A 258 -4.52 18.71 5.53
C ALA A 258 -3.42 19.60 4.92
N ASP A 259 -2.41 19.95 5.73
CA ASP A 259 -1.25 20.77 5.39
C ASP A 259 -0.08 19.95 4.79
N GLU A 260 -0.22 18.63 4.66
CA GLU A 260 0.83 17.80 4.08
C GLU A 260 0.95 18.06 2.58
N ILE A 261 2.18 18.30 2.11
CA ILE A 261 2.48 18.39 0.68
C ILE A 261 2.52 16.99 0.06
N VAL A 262 1.68 16.79 -0.94
CA VAL A 262 1.46 15.52 -1.64
C VAL A 262 1.42 15.78 -3.15
N HIS A 263 1.68 14.75 -3.96
CA HIS A 263 1.52 14.87 -5.41
C HIS A 263 0.08 14.57 -5.81
N GLY A 264 -0.39 15.08 -6.96
CA GLY A 264 -1.74 14.80 -7.48
C GLY A 264 -2.05 13.31 -7.59
N SER A 265 -1.03 12.46 -7.78
CA SER A 265 -1.15 11.00 -7.76
C SER A 265 -1.68 10.43 -6.44
N MET A 266 -1.66 11.18 -5.33
CA MET A 266 -2.26 10.82 -4.04
C MET A 266 -3.76 10.46 -4.14
N VAL A 267 -4.44 10.84 -5.23
CA VAL A 267 -5.80 10.37 -5.59
C VAL A 267 -5.94 8.84 -5.61
N PHE A 268 -4.87 8.09 -5.87
CA PHE A 268 -4.87 6.61 -5.85
C PHE A 268 -4.54 6.03 -4.47
N GLY A 269 -4.32 6.90 -3.48
CA GLY A 269 -4.02 6.59 -2.09
C GLY A 269 -2.53 6.70 -1.72
N PRO A 270 -2.19 6.72 -0.41
CA PRO A 270 -0.85 7.05 0.07
C PRO A 270 0.27 6.11 -0.39
N LYS A 271 0.00 4.80 -0.50
CA LYS A 271 1.00 3.81 -0.91
C LYS A 271 1.17 3.76 -2.43
N ILE A 272 0.05 3.61 -3.14
CA ILE A 272 0.02 3.44 -4.59
C ILE A 272 0.39 4.75 -5.28
N GLY A 273 -0.39 5.79 -5.00
CA GLY A 273 -0.27 7.09 -5.64
C GLY A 273 0.83 7.96 -5.05
N GLY A 274 0.81 8.13 -3.72
CA GLY A 274 1.73 9.01 -3.00
C GLY A 274 3.19 8.52 -2.91
N GLY A 275 3.45 7.26 -3.28
CA GLY A 275 4.77 6.65 -3.22
C GLY A 275 5.12 5.86 -4.49
N PHE A 276 4.47 4.71 -4.71
CA PHE A 276 4.94 3.77 -5.73
C PHE A 276 4.83 4.30 -7.17
N TYR A 277 3.73 4.96 -7.54
CA TYR A 277 3.59 5.63 -8.83
C TYR A 277 4.64 6.73 -9.01
N GLN A 278 4.88 7.55 -7.98
CA GLN A 278 5.90 8.61 -8.01
C GLN A 278 7.30 8.02 -8.21
N ASN A 279 7.62 6.90 -7.55
CA ASN A 279 8.86 6.17 -7.79
C ASN A 279 9.00 5.69 -9.24
N LEU A 280 7.94 5.12 -9.82
CA LEU A 280 7.95 4.69 -11.24
C LEU A 280 8.14 5.87 -12.21
N ARG A 281 7.65 7.07 -11.86
CA ARG A 281 7.89 8.32 -12.60
C ARG A 281 9.26 8.95 -12.33
N GLY A 282 10.12 8.33 -11.53
CA GLY A 282 11.47 8.81 -11.21
C GLY A 282 11.54 9.79 -10.02
N ASN A 283 10.42 10.07 -9.35
CA ASN A 283 10.42 10.85 -8.11
C ASN A 283 10.76 9.97 -6.89
N LEU A 284 12.04 9.64 -6.78
CA LEU A 284 12.60 8.76 -5.75
C LEU A 284 12.74 9.41 -4.35
N LYS A 285 12.21 10.63 -4.18
CA LYS A 285 12.19 11.35 -2.89
C LYS A 285 10.99 10.95 -2.04
N THR A 286 9.96 10.37 -2.65
CA THR A 286 8.74 9.97 -1.96
C THR A 286 8.95 8.68 -1.16
N LEU A 287 8.34 8.61 0.03
CA LEU A 287 8.41 7.43 0.88
C LEU A 287 7.21 6.52 0.60
N THR A 288 7.47 5.34 0.04
CA THR A 288 6.45 4.29 -0.09
C THR A 288 6.36 3.50 1.21
N VAL A 289 5.39 3.84 2.06
CA VAL A 289 5.13 3.08 3.30
C VAL A 289 4.28 1.85 2.98
N ASP A 290 4.94 0.74 2.70
CA ASP A 290 4.32 -0.56 2.51
C ASP A 290 4.26 -1.40 3.80
N LEU A 291 3.87 -2.66 3.63
CA LEU A 291 3.79 -3.66 4.69
C LEU A 291 5.12 -3.78 5.46
N TRP A 292 6.21 -3.99 4.73
CA TRP A 292 7.51 -4.29 5.31
C TRP A 292 8.10 -3.06 5.98
N PHE A 293 7.96 -1.87 5.38
CA PHE A 293 8.36 -0.64 6.04
C PHE A 293 7.57 -0.39 7.34
N SER A 294 6.27 -0.68 7.36
CA SER A 294 5.44 -0.54 8.57
C SER A 294 5.92 -1.50 9.68
N ARG A 295 6.30 -2.73 9.33
CA ARG A 295 6.88 -3.70 10.26
C ARG A 295 8.26 -3.28 10.77
N THR A 296 9.15 -2.81 9.89
CA THR A 296 10.43 -2.23 10.28
C THR A 296 10.24 -1.06 11.25
N TRP A 297 9.28 -0.17 10.96
CA TRP A 297 8.93 0.94 11.84
C TRP A 297 8.42 0.45 13.20
N GLY A 298 7.46 -0.47 13.22
CA GLY A 298 6.92 -1.07 14.44
C GLY A 298 8.01 -1.75 15.28
N ARG A 299 8.97 -2.40 14.61
CA ARG A 299 10.16 -3.01 15.24
C ARG A 299 11.10 -1.95 15.81
N TYR A 300 11.31 -0.81 15.15
CA TYR A 300 12.17 0.25 15.70
C TYR A 300 11.52 1.06 16.83
N THR A 301 10.19 1.13 16.84
CA THR A 301 9.44 1.94 17.80
C THR A 301 8.85 1.13 18.94
N GLY A 302 8.88 -0.21 18.87
CA GLY A 302 8.18 -1.05 19.84
C GLY A 302 6.66 -0.95 19.71
N THR A 303 6.14 -0.70 18.51
CA THR A 303 4.71 -0.54 18.19
C THR A 303 4.23 -1.54 17.14
N LEU A 304 4.94 -2.68 17.02
CA LEU A 304 4.66 -3.69 16.01
C LEU A 304 3.26 -4.30 16.12
N LEU A 305 2.68 -4.32 17.33
CA LEU A 305 1.30 -4.73 17.59
C LEU A 305 0.50 -3.53 18.10
N LYS A 306 -0.83 -3.54 17.92
CA LYS A 306 -1.69 -2.52 18.55
C LYS A 306 -1.67 -2.66 20.07
N GLY A 307 -1.60 -3.89 20.56
CA GLY A 307 -1.33 -4.22 21.98
C GLY A 307 -2.50 -3.96 22.93
N GLU A 308 -3.37 -3.01 22.63
CA GLU A 308 -4.53 -2.65 23.45
C GLU A 308 -5.81 -3.28 22.93
N VAL A 309 -6.54 -3.93 23.84
CA VAL A 309 -7.92 -4.36 23.63
C VAL A 309 -8.76 -3.62 24.65
N SER A 310 -9.74 -2.85 24.18
CA SER A 310 -10.65 -2.14 25.07
C SER A 310 -11.65 -3.09 25.72
N GLY A 311 -12.10 -2.77 26.94
CA GLY A 311 -13.17 -3.53 27.60
C GLY A 311 -14.44 -3.63 26.75
N LYS A 312 -14.73 -2.62 25.91
CA LYS A 312 -15.83 -2.67 24.93
C LYS A 312 -15.67 -3.76 23.87
N GLN A 313 -14.44 -4.01 23.41
CA GLN A 313 -14.19 -5.10 22.45
C GLN A 313 -14.39 -6.46 23.11
N VAL A 314 -13.93 -6.61 24.35
CA VAL A 314 -14.12 -7.84 25.13
C VAL A 314 -15.60 -8.06 25.41
N GLU A 315 -16.33 -7.03 25.85
CA GLU A 315 -17.76 -7.10 26.12
C GLU A 315 -18.55 -7.49 24.86
N ARG A 316 -18.24 -6.89 23.71
CA ARG A 316 -18.89 -7.28 22.45
C ARG A 316 -18.66 -8.75 22.09
N LEU A 317 -17.46 -9.28 22.38
CA LEU A 317 -17.20 -10.71 22.21
C LEU A 317 -18.04 -11.54 23.20
N ALA A 318 -18.08 -11.15 24.47
CA ALA A 318 -18.86 -11.83 25.51
C ALA A 318 -20.36 -11.86 25.18
N GLU A 319 -20.94 -10.73 24.76
CA GLU A 319 -22.34 -10.63 24.31
C GLU A 319 -22.63 -11.55 23.13
N GLY A 320 -21.78 -11.53 22.10
CA GLY A 320 -21.93 -12.41 20.94
C GLY A 320 -21.84 -13.90 21.30
N LEU A 321 -21.01 -14.27 22.28
CA LEU A 321 -20.90 -15.64 22.78
C LEU A 321 -22.08 -16.03 23.68
N ARG A 322 -22.62 -15.12 24.49
CA ARG A 322 -23.86 -15.33 25.27
C ARG A 322 -25.07 -15.58 24.38
N GLY A 323 -25.10 -14.98 23.19
CA GLY A 323 -26.19 -15.15 22.22
C GLY A 323 -26.18 -16.47 21.45
N LEU A 324 -25.20 -17.36 21.69
CA LEU A 324 -25.10 -18.64 21.00
C LEU A 324 -26.17 -19.63 21.50
N SER A 325 -26.75 -20.40 20.56
CA SER A 325 -27.58 -21.55 20.91
C SER A 325 -26.73 -22.69 21.46
N ASP A 326 -27.28 -23.50 22.37
CA ASP A 326 -26.62 -24.69 22.94
C ASP A 326 -25.98 -25.61 21.90
N VAL A 327 -26.63 -25.80 20.75
CA VAL A 327 -26.11 -26.63 19.64
C VAL A 327 -24.77 -26.12 19.11
N VAL A 328 -24.60 -24.79 19.02
CA VAL A 328 -23.34 -24.19 18.55
C VAL A 328 -22.29 -24.26 19.65
N VAL A 329 -22.68 -24.08 20.92
CA VAL A 329 -21.78 -24.20 22.07
C VAL A 329 -21.23 -25.62 22.20
N GLU A 330 -22.07 -26.65 22.08
CA GLU A 330 -21.62 -28.05 22.08
C GLU A 330 -20.65 -28.33 20.93
N ARG A 331 -20.97 -27.84 19.72
CA ARG A 331 -20.08 -28.00 18.57
C ARG A 331 -18.73 -27.29 18.76
N MET A 332 -18.72 -26.12 19.41
CA MET A 332 -17.49 -25.42 19.78
C MET A 332 -16.66 -26.25 20.76
N ARG A 333 -17.31 -26.85 21.78
CA ARG A 333 -16.65 -27.71 22.78
C ARG A 333 -16.06 -28.97 22.15
N GLU A 334 -16.79 -29.64 21.26
CA GLU A 334 -16.30 -30.79 20.49
C GLU A 334 -15.05 -30.45 19.65
N ASP A 335 -15.00 -29.21 19.13
CA ASP A 335 -13.86 -28.65 18.40
C ASP A 335 -12.73 -28.12 19.32
N GLY A 336 -12.84 -28.32 20.64
CA GLY A 336 -11.86 -27.91 21.64
C GLY A 336 -11.84 -26.40 21.92
N VAL A 337 -12.93 -25.70 21.65
CA VAL A 337 -13.10 -24.27 21.95
C VAL A 337 -13.96 -24.12 23.19
N GLU A 338 -13.32 -23.97 24.34
CA GLU A 338 -13.96 -23.68 25.62
C GLU A 338 -13.85 -22.19 25.93
N PHE A 339 -14.93 -21.62 26.48
CA PHE A 339 -15.00 -20.21 26.87
C PHE A 339 -16.01 -20.02 28.00
N GLU A 340 -15.81 -18.98 28.79
CA GLU A 340 -16.75 -18.50 29.79
C GLU A 340 -16.95 -17.00 29.53
N PRO A 341 -18.11 -16.57 28.98
CA PRO A 341 -18.30 -15.18 28.53
C PRO A 341 -18.02 -14.13 29.60
N ASP A 342 -18.40 -14.41 30.85
CA ASP A 342 -18.29 -13.47 31.97
C ASP A 342 -16.85 -13.38 32.52
N ALA A 343 -15.99 -14.37 32.22
CA ALA A 343 -14.59 -14.40 32.64
C ALA A 343 -13.63 -13.82 31.58
N LEU A 344 -14.13 -13.45 30.38
CA LEU A 344 -13.26 -12.99 29.29
C LEU A 344 -12.48 -11.72 29.62
N ALA A 345 -13.04 -10.85 30.46
CA ALA A 345 -12.38 -9.62 30.91
C ALA A 345 -11.20 -9.87 31.86
N ASP A 346 -11.17 -11.05 32.49
CA ASP A 346 -10.14 -11.44 33.46
C ASP A 346 -8.99 -12.23 32.81
N LEU A 347 -9.16 -12.70 31.57
CA LEU A 347 -8.12 -13.40 30.82
C LEU A 347 -6.93 -12.48 30.57
N ASP A 348 -5.72 -13.04 30.68
CA ASP A 348 -4.55 -12.32 30.23
C ASP A 348 -4.55 -12.15 28.69
N PRO A 349 -3.81 -11.18 28.13
CA PRO A 349 -3.80 -10.96 26.68
C PRO A 349 -3.35 -12.16 25.83
N ALA A 350 -2.52 -13.05 26.38
CA ALA A 350 -2.09 -14.25 25.65
C ALA A 350 -3.21 -15.30 25.61
N GLU A 351 -3.87 -15.52 26.75
CA GLU A 351 -5.03 -16.41 26.87
C GLU A 351 -6.19 -15.94 25.99
N LEU A 352 -6.51 -14.63 26.04
CA LEU A 352 -7.56 -14.03 25.22
C LEU A 352 -7.25 -14.14 23.72
N LEU A 353 -5.99 -13.94 23.32
CA LEU A 353 -5.57 -14.12 21.93
C LEU A 353 -5.71 -15.58 21.47
N ASP A 354 -5.31 -16.54 22.30
CA ASP A 354 -5.43 -17.96 21.97
C ASP A 354 -6.88 -18.41 21.85
N LEU A 355 -7.76 -17.94 22.73
CA LEU A 355 -9.20 -18.12 22.58
C LEU A 355 -9.71 -17.51 21.26
N CYS A 356 -9.36 -16.27 20.96
CA CYS A 356 -9.81 -15.60 19.73
C CYS A 356 -9.30 -16.31 18.47
N ARG A 357 -8.10 -16.91 18.49
CA ARG A 357 -7.60 -17.78 17.41
C ARG A 357 -8.43 -19.04 17.27
N ASN A 358 -8.81 -19.67 18.37
CA ASN A 358 -9.65 -20.86 18.36
C ASN A 358 -11.04 -20.55 17.78
N LEU A 359 -11.65 -19.46 18.23
CA LEU A 359 -12.91 -18.93 17.70
C LEU A 359 -12.82 -18.61 16.20
N ALA A 360 -11.78 -17.89 15.76
CA ALA A 360 -11.59 -17.57 14.34
C ALA A 360 -11.42 -18.82 13.47
N ARG A 361 -10.68 -19.84 13.96
CA ARG A 361 -10.54 -21.13 13.27
C ARG A 361 -11.86 -21.90 13.21
N PHE A 362 -12.63 -21.89 14.28
CA PHE A 362 -13.97 -22.50 14.32
C PHE A 362 -14.91 -21.84 13.31
N TRP A 363 -14.97 -20.50 13.31
CA TRP A 363 -15.73 -19.74 12.32
C TRP A 363 -15.33 -20.11 10.89
N GLU A 364 -14.04 -20.16 10.58
CA GLU A 364 -13.58 -20.47 9.22
C GLU A 364 -13.96 -21.89 8.80
N ARG A 365 -13.96 -22.87 9.71
CA ARG A 365 -14.47 -24.22 9.43
C ARG A 365 -15.97 -24.20 9.12
N MET A 366 -16.77 -23.51 9.93
CA MET A 366 -18.21 -23.34 9.68
C MET A 366 -18.47 -22.66 8.34
N ARG A 367 -17.76 -21.54 8.07
CA ARG A 367 -17.88 -20.77 6.83
C ARG A 367 -17.55 -21.61 5.60
N LYS A 368 -16.48 -22.41 5.65
CA LYS A 368 -16.11 -23.33 4.57
C LYS A 368 -17.15 -24.44 4.36
N ALA A 369 -17.78 -24.94 5.43
CA ALA A 369 -18.84 -25.94 5.31
C ALA A 369 -20.06 -25.35 4.60
N MET A 370 -20.55 -24.19 5.07
CA MET A 370 -21.67 -23.48 4.44
C MET A 370 -21.39 -23.11 2.97
N ALA A 371 -20.17 -22.66 2.67
CA ALA A 371 -19.77 -22.35 1.29
C ALA A 371 -19.82 -23.60 0.37
N ARG A 372 -19.50 -24.80 0.90
CA ARG A 372 -19.62 -26.06 0.13
C ARG A 372 -21.07 -26.47 -0.09
N GLU A 373 -21.98 -26.04 0.79
CA GLU A 373 -23.42 -26.25 0.67
C GLU A 373 -24.09 -25.26 -0.30
N GLY A 374 -23.32 -24.34 -0.88
CA GLY A 374 -23.77 -23.41 -1.92
C GLY A 374 -23.98 -21.98 -1.43
N GLU A 375 -23.67 -21.67 -0.17
CA GLU A 375 -23.79 -20.30 0.34
C GLU A 375 -22.81 -19.35 -0.36
N THR A 376 -23.34 -18.18 -0.73
CA THR A 376 -22.58 -17.11 -1.36
C THR A 376 -21.72 -16.35 -0.35
N ASN A 377 -20.71 -15.62 -0.82
CA ASN A 377 -19.93 -14.76 0.08
C ASN A 377 -20.80 -13.69 0.76
N ASP A 378 -21.81 -13.17 0.07
CA ASP A 378 -22.69 -12.12 0.59
C ASP A 378 -23.58 -12.66 1.72
N SER A 379 -24.16 -13.85 1.54
CA SER A 379 -24.95 -14.50 2.59
C SER A 379 -24.09 -14.89 3.80
N LEU A 380 -22.87 -15.38 3.58
CA LEU A 380 -21.92 -15.69 4.64
C LEU A 380 -21.48 -14.43 5.42
N SER A 381 -21.31 -13.30 4.73
CA SER A 381 -21.00 -12.01 5.36
C SER A 381 -22.16 -11.53 6.22
N ALA A 382 -23.38 -11.54 5.68
CA ALA A 382 -24.59 -11.18 6.43
C ALA A 382 -24.79 -12.07 7.66
N TYR A 383 -24.52 -13.39 7.52
CA TYR A 383 -24.59 -14.32 8.63
C TYR A 383 -23.54 -14.03 9.70
N LYS A 384 -22.30 -13.73 9.31
CA LYS A 384 -21.22 -13.32 10.23
C LYS A 384 -21.63 -12.10 11.05
N SER A 385 -22.20 -11.09 10.39
CA SER A 385 -22.64 -9.84 11.02
C SER A 385 -23.76 -10.08 12.05
N ARG A 386 -24.69 -11.00 11.78
CA ARG A 386 -25.75 -11.35 12.73
C ARG A 386 -25.24 -12.08 13.98
N LEU A 387 -24.16 -12.85 13.87
CA LEU A 387 -23.58 -13.58 15.00
C LEU A 387 -22.73 -12.71 15.93
N GLU A 388 -22.18 -11.60 15.42
CA GLU A 388 -21.27 -10.66 16.09
C GLU A 388 -19.94 -11.23 16.61
N TRP A 389 -19.94 -12.34 17.35
CA TRP A 389 -18.76 -12.96 17.94
C TRP A 389 -17.64 -13.26 16.93
N PRO A 390 -17.88 -13.69 15.67
CA PRO A 390 -16.76 -13.96 14.77
C PRO A 390 -16.05 -12.67 14.35
N GLY A 391 -16.79 -11.56 14.26
CA GLY A 391 -16.23 -10.24 14.00
C GLY A 391 -15.45 -9.71 15.21
N ALA A 392 -16.02 -9.84 16.41
CA ALA A 392 -15.39 -9.41 17.65
C ALA A 392 -14.10 -10.19 17.96
N ALA A 393 -14.13 -11.52 17.87
CA ALA A 393 -12.95 -12.37 18.06
C ALA A 393 -11.84 -12.04 17.05
N GLU A 394 -12.21 -11.83 15.78
CA GLU A 394 -11.26 -11.44 14.73
C GLU A 394 -10.62 -10.07 15.04
N ALA A 395 -11.39 -9.09 15.51
CA ALA A 395 -10.88 -7.77 15.88
C ALA A 395 -9.89 -7.83 17.06
N ILE A 396 -10.17 -8.63 18.08
CA ILE A 396 -9.27 -8.84 19.23
C ILE A 396 -8.01 -9.59 18.80
N LYS A 397 -8.16 -10.66 18.01
CA LYS A 397 -7.03 -11.41 17.42
C LYS A 397 -6.11 -10.47 16.63
N GLN A 398 -6.67 -9.59 15.81
CA GLN A 398 -5.91 -8.61 15.05
C GLN A 398 -5.19 -7.61 15.96
N ALA A 399 -5.83 -7.13 17.03
CA ALA A 399 -5.22 -6.18 17.94
C ALA A 399 -4.02 -6.76 18.72
N LEU A 400 -4.13 -8.02 19.16
CA LEU A 400 -3.14 -8.69 20.01
C LEU A 400 -2.11 -9.52 19.23
N GLY A 401 -2.46 -9.95 18.03
CA GLY A 401 -1.69 -10.93 17.27
C GLY A 401 -1.16 -10.43 15.93
N ASP A 402 -1.83 -9.51 15.27
CA ASP A 402 -1.46 -9.13 13.91
C ASP A 402 -0.62 -7.84 13.90
N PRO A 403 0.44 -7.81 13.07
CA PRO A 403 1.31 -6.64 13.00
C PRO A 403 0.59 -5.41 12.46
N VAL A 404 1.03 -4.23 12.91
CA VAL A 404 0.60 -2.95 12.36
C VAL A 404 1.21 -2.78 10.97
N ASP A 405 0.44 -3.16 9.97
CA ASP A 405 0.87 -3.26 8.57
C ASP A 405 0.60 -1.98 7.74
N VAL A 406 -0.09 -1.01 8.33
CA VAL A 406 -0.41 0.29 7.73
C VAL A 406 -0.32 1.39 8.81
N PRO A 407 0.29 2.55 8.52
CA PRO A 407 0.31 3.68 9.45
C PRO A 407 -1.10 4.15 9.83
N SER A 408 -1.31 4.41 11.12
CA SER A 408 -2.63 4.71 11.70
C SER A 408 -3.13 6.13 11.40
N SER A 409 -2.23 7.09 11.16
CA SER A 409 -2.56 8.51 10.96
C SER A 409 -1.56 9.23 10.05
N GLY A 410 -1.95 10.40 9.54
CA GLY A 410 -1.06 11.31 8.81
C GLY A 410 0.08 11.85 9.68
N GLY A 411 -0.15 12.06 10.97
CA GLY A 411 0.91 12.43 11.92
C GLY A 411 2.02 11.39 12.00
N MET A 412 1.66 10.10 12.05
CA MET A 412 2.63 9.00 12.02
C MET A 412 3.40 8.98 10.69
N ARG A 413 2.74 9.24 9.56
CA ARG A 413 3.40 9.29 8.24
C ARG A 413 4.38 10.46 8.13
N ARG A 414 4.00 11.65 8.60
CA ARG A 414 4.89 12.82 8.69
C ARG A 414 6.12 12.51 9.55
N TRP A 415 5.92 11.84 10.68
CA TRP A 415 7.01 11.41 11.55
C TRP A 415 7.95 10.39 10.89
N MET A 416 7.39 9.38 10.19
CA MET A 416 8.20 8.45 9.39
C MET A 416 9.05 9.19 8.35
N ARG A 417 8.46 10.12 7.61
CA ARG A 417 9.18 10.94 6.61
C ARG A 417 10.31 11.76 7.26
N SER A 418 10.10 12.34 8.43
CA SER A 418 11.14 13.13 9.12
C SER A 418 12.31 12.27 9.59
N VAL A 419 12.04 11.09 10.14
CA VAL A 419 13.06 10.14 10.58
C VAL A 419 13.84 9.55 9.39
N VAL A 420 13.17 9.24 8.28
CA VAL A 420 13.84 8.80 7.04
C VAL A 420 14.78 9.89 6.52
N LYS A 421 14.31 11.14 6.46
CA LYS A 421 15.15 12.29 6.07
C LYS A 421 16.38 12.40 6.99
N ARG A 422 16.22 12.18 8.29
CA ARG A 422 17.33 12.18 9.24
C ARG A 422 18.28 11.00 9.03
N SER A 423 17.77 9.80 8.74
CA SER A 423 18.58 8.63 8.41
C SER A 423 19.45 8.85 7.18
N LEU A 424 18.88 9.45 6.12
CA LEU A 424 19.63 9.82 4.90
C LEU A 424 20.80 10.78 5.20
N GLN A 425 20.60 11.76 6.09
CA GLN A 425 21.69 12.66 6.51
C GLN A 425 22.82 11.91 7.24
N ILE A 426 22.47 10.92 8.07
CA ILE A 426 23.44 10.09 8.78
C ILE A 426 24.22 9.24 7.78
N LEU A 427 23.54 8.59 6.84
CA LEU A 427 24.16 7.79 5.78
C LEU A 427 25.12 8.64 4.93
N ALA A 428 24.68 9.81 4.46
CA ALA A 428 25.50 10.73 3.66
C ALA A 428 26.75 11.19 4.42
N SER A 429 26.62 11.48 5.72
CA SER A 429 27.76 11.83 6.59
C SER A 429 28.77 10.69 6.79
N ASN A 430 28.40 9.46 6.42
CA ASN A 430 29.25 8.27 6.45
C ASN A 430 29.62 7.77 5.03
N GLY A 431 29.40 8.59 4.00
CA GLY A 431 29.79 8.27 2.62
C GLY A 431 28.83 7.37 1.84
N ILE A 432 27.63 7.10 2.38
CA ILE A 432 26.57 6.36 1.67
C ILE A 432 25.53 7.37 1.20
N VAL A 433 25.53 7.68 -0.09
CA VAL A 433 24.58 8.62 -0.71
C VAL A 433 23.49 7.84 -1.41
N MET A 434 22.24 8.05 -1.02
CA MET A 434 21.06 7.41 -1.60
C MET A 434 19.83 8.31 -1.44
N ASN A 435 18.77 8.00 -2.17
CA ASN A 435 17.47 8.64 -2.06
C ASN A 435 16.51 7.87 -1.14
N THR A 436 15.30 8.40 -0.96
CA THR A 436 14.27 7.84 -0.06
C THR A 436 13.83 6.44 -0.51
N ALA A 437 13.60 6.25 -1.81
CA ALA A 437 13.16 4.97 -2.35
C ALA A 437 14.23 3.88 -2.20
N GLU A 438 15.50 4.20 -2.47
CA GLU A 438 16.65 3.31 -2.27
C GLU A 438 16.82 2.91 -0.80
N LEU A 439 16.67 3.87 0.13
CA LEU A 439 16.68 3.59 1.57
C LEU A 439 15.56 2.61 1.94
N GLN A 440 14.33 2.87 1.47
CA GLN A 440 13.19 2.00 1.75
C GLN A 440 13.44 0.59 1.20
N ALA A 441 13.93 0.49 -0.04
CA ALA A 441 14.20 -0.78 -0.69
C ALA A 441 15.36 -1.56 0.00
N SER A 442 16.35 -0.85 0.55
CA SER A 442 17.45 -1.43 1.33
C SER A 442 17.00 -2.00 2.68
N LEU A 443 15.93 -1.46 3.27
CA LEU A 443 15.32 -2.00 4.49
C LEU A 443 14.34 -3.15 4.19
N TRP A 444 13.69 -3.08 3.04
CA TRP A 444 12.63 -4.00 2.63
C TRP A 444 13.09 -5.46 2.57
N PHE A 445 14.21 -5.76 1.90
CA PHE A 445 14.71 -7.13 1.75
C PHE A 445 15.11 -7.76 3.09
N PRO A 446 15.98 -7.14 3.91
CA PRO A 446 16.35 -7.71 5.20
C PRO A 446 15.16 -7.90 6.14
N GLU A 447 14.18 -7.00 6.12
CA GLU A 447 12.96 -7.20 6.89
C GLU A 447 12.24 -8.47 6.41
N LYS A 448 11.97 -8.59 5.11
CA LYS A 448 11.31 -9.76 4.54
C LYS A 448 12.04 -11.07 4.88
N ASP A 449 13.36 -11.09 4.75
CA ASP A 449 14.20 -12.25 5.07
C ASP A 449 14.15 -12.58 6.58
N LEU A 450 14.16 -11.56 7.45
CA LEU A 450 14.03 -11.74 8.89
C LEU A 450 12.72 -12.44 9.25
N TRP A 451 11.60 -12.00 8.65
CA TRP A 451 10.30 -12.63 8.90
C TRP A 451 10.23 -14.05 8.36
N GLY A 452 10.85 -14.33 7.20
CA GLY A 452 10.90 -15.69 6.63
C GLY A 452 11.71 -16.63 7.49
N LEU A 453 12.89 -16.18 7.90
CA LEU A 453 13.76 -16.89 8.81
C LEU A 453 13.07 -17.22 10.14
N LEU A 454 12.38 -16.25 10.73
CA LEU A 454 11.75 -16.41 12.05
C LEU A 454 10.49 -17.26 12.02
N SER A 455 9.67 -17.13 10.98
CA SER A 455 8.43 -17.92 10.83
C SER A 455 8.69 -19.36 10.35
N ASN A 456 9.93 -19.70 9.99
CA ASN A 456 10.30 -20.98 9.38
C ASN A 456 9.43 -21.30 8.15
N ARG A 457 8.90 -20.26 7.49
CA ARG A 457 8.22 -20.33 6.20
C ARG A 457 9.23 -19.92 5.15
N VAL A 458 9.22 -20.62 4.01
CA VAL A 458 9.93 -20.16 2.83
C VAL A 458 9.17 -18.94 2.32
N ILE A 459 9.54 -17.76 2.81
CA ILE A 459 9.16 -16.51 2.15
C ILE A 459 10.07 -16.46 0.92
N LEU A 460 9.56 -16.97 -0.22
CA LEU A 460 10.23 -17.10 -1.53
C LEU A 460 11.64 -16.49 -1.57
N GLU A 461 12.65 -17.36 -1.57
CA GLU A 461 14.10 -17.05 -1.41
C GLU A 461 14.65 -16.01 -2.40
N ARG A 462 13.88 -15.64 -3.42
CA ARG A 462 14.17 -14.52 -4.30
C ARG A 462 12.86 -13.79 -4.59
N THR A 463 12.77 -12.53 -4.16
CA THR A 463 11.70 -11.67 -4.66
C THR A 463 11.99 -11.39 -6.12
N ASP A 464 11.13 -11.88 -7.01
CA ASP A 464 11.12 -11.50 -8.42
C ASP A 464 11.13 -9.96 -8.53
N SER A 465 12.14 -9.38 -9.18
CA SER A 465 12.16 -7.96 -9.49
C SER A 465 11.37 -7.67 -10.78
N TYR A 466 10.96 -6.42 -10.98
CA TYR A 466 10.12 -6.04 -12.12
C TYR A 466 10.82 -6.32 -13.47
N ASP A 467 12.12 -6.04 -13.55
CA ASP A 467 12.96 -6.36 -14.70
C ASP A 467 13.06 -7.87 -14.94
N ASP A 468 13.27 -8.68 -13.90
CA ASP A 468 13.32 -10.15 -14.03
C ASP A 468 12.00 -10.73 -14.60
N VAL A 469 10.86 -10.25 -14.10
CA VAL A 469 9.54 -10.72 -14.55
C VAL A 469 9.22 -10.25 -15.96
N LEU A 470 9.52 -8.99 -16.28
CA LEU A 470 9.33 -8.46 -17.63
C LEU A 470 10.23 -9.17 -18.63
N TYR A 471 11.47 -9.48 -18.25
CA TYR A 471 12.40 -10.26 -19.06
C TYR A 471 11.82 -11.65 -19.36
N ALA A 472 11.38 -12.37 -18.33
CA ALA A 472 10.75 -13.68 -18.49
C ALA A 472 9.48 -13.61 -19.34
N THR A 473 8.71 -12.53 -19.23
CA THR A 473 7.50 -12.28 -20.03
C THR A 473 7.85 -12.04 -21.50
N ALA A 474 8.83 -11.18 -21.80
CA ALA A 474 9.33 -10.95 -23.15
C ALA A 474 9.86 -12.22 -23.82
N ARG A 475 10.61 -13.04 -23.07
CA ARG A 475 11.07 -14.35 -23.57
C ARG A 475 9.90 -15.29 -23.89
N ARG A 476 8.84 -15.31 -23.06
CA ARG A 476 7.65 -16.12 -23.30
C ARG A 476 6.84 -15.64 -24.52
N GLU A 477 6.84 -14.34 -24.78
CA GLU A 477 6.19 -13.74 -25.95
C GLU A 477 7.05 -13.82 -27.23
N GLY A 478 8.22 -14.48 -27.18
CA GLY A 478 9.01 -14.85 -28.36
C GLY A 478 10.18 -13.91 -28.67
N TYR A 479 10.44 -12.88 -27.87
CA TYR A 479 11.59 -11.99 -28.06
C TYR A 479 12.90 -12.69 -27.73
N SER A 480 13.93 -12.52 -28.58
CA SER A 480 15.26 -13.11 -28.37
C SER A 480 15.99 -12.46 -27.18
N HIS A 481 17.01 -13.12 -26.65
CA HIS A 481 17.85 -12.53 -25.59
C HIS A 481 18.56 -11.28 -26.11
N GLU A 482 19.12 -11.39 -27.32
CA GLU A 482 19.84 -10.34 -28.02
C GLU A 482 18.96 -9.11 -28.24
N ALA A 483 17.70 -9.30 -28.65
CA ALA A 483 16.76 -8.18 -28.82
C ALA A 483 16.50 -7.41 -27.52
N ILE A 484 16.49 -8.12 -26.38
CA ILE A 484 16.30 -7.50 -25.07
C ILE A 484 17.58 -6.80 -24.61
N GLU A 485 18.74 -7.42 -24.81
CA GLU A 485 20.05 -6.82 -24.49
C GLU A 485 20.35 -5.58 -25.31
N ASP A 486 20.10 -5.62 -26.63
CA ASP A 486 20.25 -4.47 -27.52
C ASP A 486 19.39 -3.29 -27.04
N ARG A 487 18.19 -3.57 -26.52
CA ARG A 487 17.31 -2.53 -26.00
C ARG A 487 17.80 -1.95 -24.67
N LEU A 488 18.29 -2.79 -23.77
CA LEU A 488 18.91 -2.35 -22.52
C LEU A 488 20.11 -1.42 -22.80
N LEU A 489 20.95 -1.80 -23.77
CA LEU A 489 22.08 -0.99 -24.21
C LEU A 489 21.63 0.35 -24.83
N ALA A 490 20.64 0.33 -25.72
CA ALA A 490 20.14 1.52 -26.39
C ALA A 490 19.55 2.56 -25.42
N MET A 491 18.98 2.11 -24.30
CA MET A 491 18.40 2.98 -23.28
C MET A 491 19.39 3.36 -22.16
N GLY A 492 20.65 2.91 -22.23
CA GLY A 492 21.65 3.19 -21.19
C GLY A 492 21.38 2.48 -19.85
N ALA A 493 20.48 1.51 -19.83
CA ALA A 493 20.12 0.73 -18.64
C ALA A 493 21.19 -0.34 -18.39
N HIS A 494 22.33 0.08 -17.84
CA HIS A 494 23.46 -0.81 -17.54
C HIS A 494 23.24 -1.57 -16.22
N GLY A 495 23.60 -2.86 -16.17
CA GLY A 495 23.55 -3.66 -14.94
C GLY A 495 23.29 -5.14 -15.17
N PHE A 496 23.88 -6.00 -14.35
CA PHE A 496 23.87 -7.46 -14.50
C PHE A 496 22.44 -8.03 -14.41
N VAL A 497 21.90 -8.54 -15.52
CA VAL A 497 20.73 -9.45 -15.49
C VAL A 497 21.22 -10.73 -14.82
N GLY A 498 20.81 -10.96 -13.57
CA GLY A 498 21.26 -12.11 -12.78
C GLY A 498 21.08 -13.42 -13.55
N ARG A 499 22.22 -14.03 -13.94
CA ARG A 499 22.41 -15.37 -14.54
C ARG A 499 21.08 -16.14 -14.65
N TRP A 500 20.45 -16.04 -15.81
CA TRP A 500 19.26 -16.79 -16.20
C TRP A 500 19.51 -18.29 -15.99
N ASP A 501 18.81 -18.91 -15.02
CA ASP A 501 18.73 -20.36 -14.87
C ASP A 501 17.37 -20.84 -15.40
N PRO A 502 17.31 -21.46 -16.58
CA PRO A 502 16.06 -22.01 -17.12
C PRO A 502 15.43 -23.09 -16.24
N LYS A 503 16.17 -23.67 -15.27
CA LYS A 503 15.68 -24.71 -14.36
C LYS A 503 15.06 -24.18 -13.07
N ALA A 504 15.17 -22.89 -12.78
CA ALA A 504 14.54 -22.28 -11.60
C ALA A 504 13.01 -22.13 -11.73
N PHE A 505 12.48 -22.25 -12.95
CA PHE A 505 11.04 -22.36 -13.21
C PHE A 505 10.58 -23.81 -13.04
N GLY A 506 10.62 -24.29 -11.79
CA GLY A 506 9.82 -25.46 -11.41
C GLY A 506 8.34 -25.15 -11.63
N GLN A 507 7.60 -26.12 -12.16
CA GLN A 507 6.14 -26.10 -12.28
C GLN A 507 5.51 -25.99 -10.88
N GLY A 508 5.50 -24.78 -10.33
CA GLY A 508 4.67 -24.45 -9.17
C GLY A 508 3.29 -24.11 -9.69
N GLU A 509 2.32 -24.97 -9.37
CA GLU A 509 0.90 -24.66 -9.44
C GLU A 509 0.60 -23.27 -8.84
N PRO A 510 -0.52 -22.62 -9.21
CA PRO A 510 -0.87 -21.28 -8.73
C PRO A 510 -1.02 -21.27 -7.21
N GLY A 511 0.09 -21.03 -6.51
CA GLY A 511 0.13 -20.81 -5.08
C GLY A 511 -0.49 -19.46 -4.79
N ALA A 512 -1.65 -19.46 -4.13
CA ALA A 512 -2.17 -18.29 -3.47
C ALA A 512 -1.02 -17.64 -2.68
N ALA A 513 -0.90 -16.31 -2.73
CA ALA A 513 -0.14 -15.61 -1.72
C ALA A 513 -0.76 -15.99 -0.37
N GLU A 514 -0.13 -16.92 0.35
CA GLU A 514 -0.54 -17.37 1.69
C GLU A 514 -0.25 -16.23 2.69
N GLY A 515 -1.06 -15.18 2.59
CA GLY A 515 -1.57 -14.49 3.77
C GLY A 515 -2.54 -15.45 4.44
N ASP A 516 -1.99 -16.39 5.21
CA ASP A 516 -2.79 -17.43 5.84
C ASP A 516 -3.51 -16.87 7.07
N GLY A 517 -4.70 -16.38 6.77
CA GLY A 517 -5.74 -15.89 7.64
C GLY A 517 -6.82 -15.34 6.70
N PRO A 518 -8.10 -15.76 6.81
CA PRO A 518 -9.16 -15.17 6.00
C PRO A 518 -9.20 -13.68 6.36
N GLY A 519 -8.57 -12.84 5.54
CA GLY A 519 -8.76 -11.41 5.65
C GLY A 519 -10.27 -11.20 5.56
N PRO A 520 -10.92 -10.61 6.59
CA PRO A 520 -12.32 -10.29 6.45
C PRO A 520 -12.46 -9.44 5.18
N ALA A 521 -13.52 -9.69 4.42
CA ALA A 521 -14.16 -8.61 3.70
C ALA A 521 -14.40 -7.52 4.75
N THR A 522 -13.43 -6.60 4.87
CA THR A 522 -13.67 -5.32 5.47
C THR A 522 -14.35 -4.56 4.36
N ASP A 523 -15.67 -4.60 4.39
CA ASP A 523 -16.46 -3.46 3.98
C ASP A 523 -15.82 -2.24 4.66
N LEU A 524 -15.07 -1.49 3.87
CA LEU A 524 -14.74 -0.10 4.16
C LEU A 524 -15.76 0.73 3.37
N GLU A 525 -17.03 0.52 3.70
CA GLU A 525 -17.94 1.64 3.81
C GLU A 525 -17.66 2.29 5.16
N GLY A 526 -17.47 3.61 5.15
CA GLY A 526 -17.07 4.36 6.34
C GLY A 526 -16.02 5.42 6.04
N GLU A 527 -16.32 6.30 5.09
CA GLU A 527 -16.41 7.74 5.33
C GLU A 527 -17.21 8.32 4.15
N GLU A 528 -18.47 7.89 4.03
CA GLU A 528 -19.48 8.74 3.41
C GLU A 528 -19.70 9.91 4.37
N GLY A 529 -19.50 11.13 3.86
CA GLY A 529 -19.84 12.32 4.62
C GLY A 529 -21.34 12.35 4.85
N GLU A 530 -21.75 12.47 6.11
CA GLU A 530 -23.06 12.99 6.48
C GLU A 530 -23.36 14.22 5.62
N ALA A 531 -24.36 14.10 4.75
CA ALA A 531 -25.06 15.26 4.23
C ALA A 531 -25.80 15.90 5.41
N PRO A 532 -25.70 17.22 5.65
CA PRO A 532 -26.49 17.84 6.69
C PRO A 532 -27.96 17.78 6.29
N GLU A 533 -28.76 17.10 7.11
CA GLU A 533 -30.22 17.26 7.15
C GLU A 533 -30.51 18.73 7.43
N GLY A 534 -30.92 19.45 6.39
CA GLY A 534 -31.44 20.80 6.52
C GLY A 534 -32.83 20.75 7.13
N GLU A 535 -32.96 21.30 8.34
CA GLU A 535 -34.22 21.66 8.98
C GLU A 535 -35.15 22.35 7.98
N LEU A 536 -36.30 21.71 7.75
CA LEU A 536 -37.49 22.30 7.18
C LEU A 536 -37.94 23.46 8.07
N THR A 537 -37.63 24.69 7.65
CA THR A 537 -38.29 25.88 8.17
C THR A 537 -39.54 26.13 7.32
N GLN A 538 -40.69 25.95 7.96
CA GLN A 538 -41.99 26.39 7.48
C GLN A 538 -41.96 27.89 7.20
N THR A 539 -42.32 28.31 5.98
CA THR A 539 -42.90 29.62 5.73
C THR A 539 -44.05 29.49 4.74
N GLU A 540 -45.20 30.01 5.16
CA GLU A 540 -46.45 30.12 4.42
C GLU A 540 -46.35 31.19 3.30
N SER A 541 -47.03 30.96 2.17
CA SER A 541 -47.95 31.90 1.47
C SER A 541 -48.23 31.37 0.06
N GLU A 542 -49.46 30.91 -0.18
CA GLU A 542 -50.52 31.61 -0.93
C GLU A 542 -50.23 31.82 -2.44
N TYR A 543 -50.78 30.95 -3.30
CA TYR A 543 -51.81 31.24 -4.31
C TYR A 543 -51.91 30.09 -5.33
N GLY A 544 -53.11 29.54 -5.52
CA GLY A 544 -53.46 28.69 -6.67
C GLY A 544 -53.66 29.52 -7.97
N PRO A 545 -54.18 28.95 -9.09
CA PRO A 545 -55.01 27.73 -9.15
C PRO A 545 -54.62 26.69 -10.23
N GLU A 546 -55.22 25.51 -10.05
CA GLU A 546 -55.51 24.44 -11.02
C GLU A 546 -56.19 24.95 -12.33
N PRO A 547 -56.18 24.20 -13.46
CA PRO A 547 -57.04 23.02 -13.59
C PRO A 547 -56.61 21.84 -14.49
N ASP A 548 -57.19 20.70 -14.12
CA ASP A 548 -57.88 19.68 -14.94
C ASP A 548 -57.15 18.59 -15.74
N GLU A 549 -57.56 17.37 -15.35
CA GLU A 549 -58.13 16.28 -16.16
C GLU A 549 -57.24 15.11 -16.71
N LEU A 550 -57.69 13.90 -16.33
CA LEU A 550 -57.73 12.63 -17.10
C LEU A 550 -56.38 11.93 -17.40
N ALA A 551 -56.16 10.62 -17.21
CA ALA A 551 -57.01 9.48 -16.96
C ALA A 551 -56.14 8.24 -16.62
N SER A 552 -56.72 7.35 -15.82
CA SER A 552 -56.71 5.88 -15.93
C SER A 552 -55.40 5.11 -16.14
N ALA A 553 -55.02 4.38 -15.09
CA ALA A 553 -54.28 3.12 -15.17
C ALA A 553 -55.14 1.99 -15.79
N PRO A 554 -54.51 0.89 -16.21
CA PRO A 554 -55.04 -0.40 -15.78
C PRO A 554 -53.98 -1.34 -15.21
N SER A 555 -54.43 -2.06 -14.18
CA SER A 555 -53.90 -3.25 -13.56
C SER A 555 -53.85 -4.46 -14.51
N LEU A 556 -52.81 -5.29 -14.40
CA LEU A 556 -52.94 -6.74 -14.59
C LEU A 556 -52.02 -7.48 -13.60
N SER A 557 -52.64 -8.38 -12.84
CA SER A 557 -52.03 -9.37 -11.94
C SER A 557 -51.75 -10.70 -12.70
N PRO A 558 -51.40 -11.83 -12.06
CA PRO A 558 -50.10 -12.47 -12.28
C PRO A 558 -50.20 -13.86 -12.94
N CYS A 559 -49.09 -14.32 -13.51
CA CYS A 559 -48.73 -15.73 -13.66
C CYS A 559 -47.28 -15.92 -13.24
#